data_AF-A0A6A4KC26-F1
#
_entry.id   AF-A0A6A4KC26-F1
#
_cell.length_a   1.000
_cell.length_b   1.000
_cell.length_c   1.000
_cell.angle_alpha   90.00
_cell.angle_beta   90.00
_cell.angle_gamma   90.00
#
_symmetry.space_group_name_H-M   'P 1'
#
loop_
_entity.id
_entity.type
_entity.pdbx_description
1 polymer ?
#
loop_
_entity_poly.entity_id
_entity_poly.type
_entity_poly.pdbx_seq_one_letter_code
_entity_poly.pdbx_strand_id
1 'polypeptide(L)'
;MIRKAPPIRLEIAFENSLNVVVVVVREGLAKALSFYYSFAGRLVEGPGRKLLVDCTSEGVLFVEADAEVELNRLGDAILPGSPVLEELLHGVPGSDGILGCPLLLLQVELAT
;
A
#
# COMPACT_ATOMS: atom_id res chain seq x y z
N MET A 1 -0.56 -26.16 1.14
CA MET A 1 -1.20 -25.04 1.84
C MET A 1 -0.50 -23.77 1.36
N ILE A 2 -1.23 -22.83 0.78
CA ILE A 2 -0.66 -21.53 0.37
C ILE A 2 -0.40 -20.76 1.66
N ARG A 3 0.85 -20.29 1.86
CA ARG A 3 1.24 -19.52 3.05
C ARG A 3 1.37 -18.06 2.66
N LYS A 4 0.83 -17.16 3.49
CA LYS A 4 1.01 -15.72 3.33
C LYS A 4 2.47 -15.39 3.68
N ALA A 5 3.20 -14.82 2.74
CA ALA A 5 4.46 -14.17 3.03
C ALA A 5 4.18 -12.80 3.69
N PRO A 6 5.09 -12.27 4.53
CA PRO A 6 4.96 -10.90 4.99
C PRO A 6 4.90 -9.95 3.79
N PRO A 7 4.06 -8.90 3.84
CA PRO A 7 3.99 -7.92 2.77
C PRO A 7 5.34 -7.23 2.59
N ILE A 8 5.74 -7.00 1.34
CA ILE A 8 6.88 -6.15 1.04
C ILE A 8 6.45 -4.72 1.32
N ARG A 9 7.15 -4.04 2.23
CA ARG A 9 6.89 -2.65 2.58
C ARG A 9 7.99 -1.77 2.01
N LEU A 10 7.57 -0.69 1.34
CA LEU A 10 8.44 0.37 0.86
C LEU A 10 7.92 1.67 1.46
N GLU A 11 8.80 2.43 2.07
CA GLU A 11 8.45 3.71 2.69
C GLU A 11 9.26 4.81 2.02
N ILE A 12 8.60 5.93 1.76
CA ILE A 12 9.20 7.09 1.13
C ILE A 12 8.67 8.31 1.86
N ALA A 13 9.58 9.14 2.37
CA ALA A 13 9.23 10.37 3.04
C ALA A 13 9.79 11.58 2.28
N PHE A 14 9.07 12.69 2.30
CA PHE A 14 9.40 13.90 1.55
C PHE A 14 9.22 15.14 2.43
N GLU A 15 10.17 16.06 2.38
CA GLU A 15 10.10 17.37 3.02
C GLU A 15 9.30 18.35 2.14
N ASN A 16 8.00 18.13 1.97
CA ASN A 16 7.08 19.15 1.44
C ASN A 16 5.63 18.73 1.62
N SER A 17 4.89 19.48 2.44
CA SER A 17 3.48 19.21 2.71
C SER A 17 2.61 20.21 1.97
N LEU A 18 1.99 19.76 0.88
CA LEU A 18 0.87 20.44 0.25
C LEU A 18 -0.33 19.50 0.31
N ASN A 19 -1.49 20.03 0.69
CA ASN A 19 -2.77 19.28 0.69
C ASN A 19 -3.16 18.73 -0.70
N VAL A 20 -2.42 19.07 -1.76
CA VAL A 20 -2.61 18.56 -3.12
C VAL A 20 -1.92 17.21 -3.36
N VAL A 21 -1.01 16.78 -2.47
CA VAL A 21 -0.20 15.56 -2.66
C VAL A 21 -1.09 14.33 -2.81
N VAL A 22 -2.12 14.19 -1.97
CA VAL A 22 -3.03 13.04 -2.05
C VAL A 22 -3.69 12.93 -3.42
N VAL A 23 -4.15 14.05 -3.98
CA VAL A 23 -4.79 14.10 -5.30
C VAL A 23 -3.78 13.72 -6.38
N VAL A 24 -2.58 14.30 -6.35
CA VAL A 24 -1.53 14.03 -7.34
C VAL A 24 -1.09 12.56 -7.31
N VAL A 25 -0.90 11.99 -6.12
CA VAL A 25 -0.52 10.58 -5.97
C VAL A 25 -1.63 9.67 -6.45
N ARG A 26 -2.90 9.96 -6.10
CA ARG A 26 -4.07 9.19 -6.57
C ARG A 26 -4.18 9.20 -8.10
N GLU A 27 -4.05 10.36 -8.74
CA GLU A 27 -4.09 10.48 -10.20
C GLU A 27 -2.90 9.80 -10.89
N GLY A 28 -1.70 9.97 -10.33
CA GLY A 28 -0.49 9.31 -10.81
C GLY A 28 -0.62 7.79 -10.74
N LEU A 29 -1.15 7.27 -9.64
CA LEU A 29 -1.41 5.85 -9.44
C LEU A 29 -2.43 5.31 -10.44
N ALA A 30 -3.53 6.02 -10.68
CA ALA A 30 -4.52 5.62 -11.68
C ALA A 30 -3.90 5.50 -13.09
N LYS A 31 -3.04 6.44 -13.47
CA LYS A 31 -2.27 6.38 -14.73
C LYS A 31 -1.31 5.19 -14.74
N ALA A 32 -0.55 5.00 -13.66
CA ALA A 32 0.39 3.89 -13.56
C ALA A 32 -0.30 2.52 -13.63
N LEU A 33 -1.47 2.36 -13.00
CA LEU A 33 -2.25 1.11 -13.05
C LEU A 33 -2.75 0.76 -14.45
N SER A 34 -2.78 1.69 -15.40
CA SER A 34 -3.03 1.35 -16.81
C SER A 34 -1.91 0.49 -17.39
N PHE A 35 -0.67 0.73 -16.98
CA PHE A 35 0.51 -0.03 -17.39
C PHE A 35 0.74 -1.25 -16.49
N TYR A 36 0.42 -1.12 -15.21
CA TYR A 36 0.60 -2.16 -14.19
C TYR A 36 -0.74 -2.73 -13.70
N TYR A 37 -1.62 -3.04 -14.66
CA TYR A 37 -3.01 -3.43 -14.42
C TYR A 37 -3.17 -4.64 -13.51
N SER A 38 -2.19 -5.54 -13.46
CA SER A 38 -2.23 -6.71 -12.59
C SER A 38 -2.34 -6.35 -11.11
N PHE A 39 -1.81 -5.21 -10.66
CA PHE A 39 -1.96 -4.77 -9.26
C PHE A 39 -3.39 -4.37 -8.91
N ALA A 40 -4.21 -4.00 -9.91
CA ALA A 40 -5.63 -3.70 -9.73
C ALA A 40 -6.53 -4.95 -9.75
N GLY A 41 -5.94 -6.14 -9.80
CA GLY A 41 -6.64 -7.43 -9.77
C GLY A 41 -6.68 -8.06 -8.37
N ARG A 42 -7.04 -9.34 -8.33
CA ARG A 42 -7.08 -10.18 -7.12
C ARG A 42 -6.38 -11.51 -7.36
N LEU A 43 -5.76 -12.05 -6.33
CA LEU A 43 -5.27 -13.42 -6.38
C LEU A 43 -6.43 -14.40 -6.32
N VAL A 44 -6.41 -15.38 -7.22
CA VAL A 44 -7.38 -16.47 -7.30
C VAL A 44 -6.64 -17.81 -7.38
N GLU A 45 -7.30 -18.89 -6.93
CA GLU A 45 -6.76 -20.24 -7.09
C GLU A 45 -7.14 -20.78 -8.47
N GLY A 46 -6.12 -21.09 -9.26
CA GLY A 46 -6.24 -21.68 -10.59
C GLY A 46 -6.00 -23.20 -10.63
N PRO A 47 -5.98 -23.77 -11.84
CA PRO A 47 -5.76 -25.20 -12.04
C PRO A 47 -4.46 -25.70 -11.39
N GLY A 48 -4.53 -26.85 -10.73
CA GLY A 48 -3.38 -27.42 -10.02
C GLY A 48 -2.96 -26.62 -8.79
N ARG A 49 -3.87 -25.83 -8.20
CA ARG A 49 -3.63 -24.99 -7.00
C ARG A 49 -2.57 -23.91 -7.20
N LYS A 50 -2.39 -23.47 -8.44
CA LYS A 50 -1.50 -22.36 -8.77
C LYS A 50 -2.21 -21.05 -8.50
N LEU A 51 -1.49 -20.07 -7.97
CA LEU A 51 -2.01 -18.72 -7.83
C LEU A 51 -2.00 -18.02 -9.19
N LEU A 52 -3.13 -17.41 -9.54
CA LEU A 52 -3.30 -16.56 -10.71
C LEU A 52 -3.76 -15.18 -10.24
N VAL A 53 -3.54 -14.16 -11.08
CA VAL A 53 -4.10 -12.82 -10.86
C VAL A 53 -5.29 -12.66 -11.80
N ASP A 54 -6.48 -12.54 -11.22
CA ASP A 54 -7.68 -12.13 -11.95
C ASP A 54 -7.69 -10.60 -12.09
N CYS A 55 -7.54 -10.11 -13.32
CA CYS A 55 -7.36 -8.69 -13.63
C CYS A 55 -8.70 -7.98 -13.82
N THR A 56 -9.52 -7.95 -12.77
CA THR A 56 -10.89 -7.42 -12.75
C THR A 56 -10.99 -5.89 -12.77
N SER A 57 -9.86 -5.18 -12.64
CA SER A 57 -9.82 -3.72 -12.50
C SER A 57 -10.58 -3.19 -11.28
N GLU A 58 -10.72 -4.00 -10.23
CA GLU A 58 -11.27 -3.57 -8.94
C GLU A 58 -10.39 -2.53 -8.22
N GLY A 59 -9.17 -2.31 -8.71
CA GLY A 59 -8.26 -1.29 -8.22
C GLY A 59 -7.44 -1.77 -7.01
N VAL A 60 -6.80 -0.79 -6.39
CA VAL A 60 -5.89 -0.97 -5.24
C VAL A 60 -6.48 -0.31 -4.01
N LEU A 61 -5.97 -0.68 -2.84
CA LEU A 61 -6.38 -0.01 -1.62
C LEU A 61 -5.55 1.27 -1.45
N PHE A 62 -6.22 2.42 -1.33
CA PHE A 62 -5.59 3.73 -1.16
C PHE A 62 -6.11 4.36 0.12
N VAL A 63 -5.20 4.59 1.08
CA VAL A 63 -5.50 5.17 2.39
C VAL A 63 -4.87 6.55 2.46
N GLU A 64 -5.69 7.52 2.85
CA GLU A 64 -5.24 8.84 3.27
C GLU A 64 -5.26 8.86 4.79
N ALA A 65 -4.17 9.31 5.41
CA ALA A 65 -4.00 9.37 6.83
C ALA A 65 -3.38 10.70 7.24
N ASP A 66 -3.72 11.17 8.44
CA ASP A 66 -3.04 12.28 9.09
C ASP A 66 -2.18 11.70 10.21
N ALA A 67 -0.94 12.16 10.30
CA ALA A 67 0.02 11.70 11.30
C ALA A 67 0.54 12.89 12.10
N GLU A 68 0.31 12.88 13.42
CA GLU A 68 0.92 13.84 14.35
C GLU A 68 2.36 13.43 14.70
N VAL A 69 3.20 13.24 13.67
CA VAL A 69 4.59 12.85 13.82
C VAL A 69 5.46 13.79 13.01
N GLU A 70 6.38 14.49 13.69
CA GLU A 70 7.39 15.28 13.01
C GLU A 70 8.29 14.38 12.17
N LEU A 71 8.50 14.73 10.90
CA LEU A 71 9.31 13.95 9.96
C LEU A 71 10.75 13.72 10.46
N ASN A 72 11.29 14.65 11.25
CA ASN A 72 12.60 14.53 11.89
C ASN A 72 12.71 13.31 12.84
N ARG A 73 11.59 12.79 13.36
CA ARG A 73 11.54 11.62 14.25
C ARG A 73 11.66 10.31 13.49
N LEU A 74 11.39 10.31 12.19
CA LEU A 74 11.61 9.15 11.31
C LEU A 74 13.10 8.90 11.03
N GLY A 75 13.95 9.93 11.14
CA GLY A 75 15.38 9.88 10.83
C GLY A 75 15.67 9.75 9.32
N ASP A 76 16.96 9.62 8.96
CA ASP A 76 17.41 9.54 7.55
C ASP A 76 17.05 8.22 6.85
N ALA A 77 16.72 7.18 7.63
CA ALA A 77 16.35 5.87 7.12
C ALA A 77 15.32 5.24 8.06
N ILE A 78 14.14 4.94 7.52
CA ILE A 78 13.12 4.20 8.26
C ILE A 78 13.51 2.73 8.23
N LEU A 79 13.85 2.18 9.40
CA LEU A 79 14.24 0.78 9.54
C LEU A 79 13.01 -0.10 9.77
N PRO A 80 12.97 -1.32 9.18
CA PRO A 80 11.94 -2.29 9.50
C PRO A 80 11.88 -2.55 11.01
N GLY A 81 10.69 -2.45 11.61
CA GLY A 81 10.47 -2.65 13.04
C GLY A 81 10.68 -1.42 13.93
N SER A 82 10.76 -0.21 13.34
CA SER A 82 10.69 1.04 14.10
C SER A 82 9.34 1.15 14.83
N PRO A 83 9.32 1.50 16.14
CA PRO A 83 8.07 1.71 16.89
C PRO A 83 7.20 2.80 16.28
N VAL A 84 7.82 3.88 15.81
CA VAL A 84 7.13 5.01 15.15
C VAL A 84 6.43 4.53 13.89
N LEU A 85 7.10 3.66 13.11
CA LEU A 85 6.53 3.11 11.90
C LEU A 85 5.31 2.23 12.22
N GLU A 86 5.41 1.32 13.19
CA GLU A 86 4.29 0.46 13.60
C GLU A 86 3.07 1.26 14.10
N GLU A 87 3.28 2.46 14.68
CA GLU A 87 2.19 3.36 15.08
C GLU A 87 1.48 4.03 13.89
N LEU A 88 2.21 4.33 12.82
CA LEU A 88 1.66 4.97 11.61
C LEU A 88 0.85 3.97 10.78
N LEU A 89 1.22 2.69 10.82
CA LEU A 89 0.66 1.67 9.96
C LEU A 89 -0.58 1.04 10.56
N HIS A 90 -1.72 1.32 9.92
CA HIS A 90 -2.97 0.69 10.29
C HIS A 90 -3.27 -0.49 9.38
N GLY A 91 -3.53 -1.66 9.98
CA GLY A 91 -4.07 -2.81 9.25
C GLY A 91 -5.45 -2.46 8.71
N VAL A 92 -5.67 -2.62 7.41
CA VAL A 92 -6.96 -2.31 6.79
C VAL A 92 -7.82 -3.58 6.78
N PRO A 93 -9.06 -3.54 7.31
CA PRO A 93 -9.95 -4.70 7.26
C PRO A 93 -10.12 -5.22 5.83
N GLY A 94 -9.91 -6.53 5.65
CA GLY A 94 -10.01 -7.17 4.33
C GLY A 94 -8.74 -7.16 3.49
N SER A 95 -7.64 -6.55 3.94
CA SER A 95 -6.32 -6.66 3.28
C SER A 95 -5.49 -7.86 3.74
N ASP A 96 -5.96 -8.60 4.77
CA ASP A 96 -5.14 -9.62 5.42
C ASP A 96 -5.19 -11.02 4.80
N GLY A 97 -6.07 -11.25 3.83
CA GLY A 97 -6.16 -12.51 3.13
C GLY A 97 -5.11 -12.69 2.03
N ILE A 98 -5.15 -13.86 1.37
CA ILE A 98 -4.36 -14.14 0.17
C ILE A 98 -5.24 -14.04 -1.06
N LEU A 99 -6.39 -14.72 -1.05
CA LEU A 99 -7.31 -14.76 -2.18
C LEU A 99 -8.35 -13.64 -2.06
N GLY A 100 -8.71 -13.02 -3.18
CA GLY A 100 -9.74 -11.98 -3.21
C GLY A 100 -9.34 -10.65 -2.54
N CYS A 101 -8.10 -10.52 -2.06
CA CYS A 101 -7.60 -9.29 -1.44
C CYS A 101 -6.85 -8.40 -2.45
N PRO A 102 -6.83 -7.07 -2.24
CA PRO A 102 -6.02 -6.15 -3.04
C PRO A 102 -4.54 -6.55 -3.02
N LEU A 103 -3.87 -6.45 -4.17
CA LEU A 103 -2.45 -6.80 -4.30
C LEU A 103 -1.51 -5.66 -3.91
N LEU A 104 -2.03 -4.43 -3.87
CA LEU A 104 -1.30 -3.23 -3.49
C LEU A 104 -2.14 -2.42 -2.51
N LEU A 105 -1.50 -2.00 -1.43
CA LEU A 105 -1.98 -1.01 -0.47
C LEU A 105 -1.02 0.17 -0.53
N LEU A 106 -1.56 1.36 -0.76
CA LEU A 106 -0.82 2.61 -0.70
C LEU A 106 -1.40 3.48 0.41
N GLN A 107 -0.57 3.86 1.39
CA GLN A 107 -0.93 4.79 2.44
C GLN A 107 -0.17 6.09 2.22
N VAL A 108 -0.89 7.21 2.23
CA VAL A 108 -0.33 8.56 2.14
C VAL A 108 -0.63 9.27 3.45
N GLU A 109 0.42 9.58 4.20
CA GLU A 109 0.34 10.29 5.47
C GLU A 109 0.74 11.75 5.30
N LEU A 110 -0.10 12.65 5.80
CA LEU A 110 0.24 14.05 5.97
C LEU A 110 0.80 14.23 7.39
N ALA A 111 2.12 14.42 7.46
CA ALA A 111 2.78 14.83 8.68
C ALA A 111 2.56 16.34 8.92
N THR A 112 2.14 16.69 10.12
CA THR A 112 1.98 18.09 10.59
C THR A 112 3.18 18.58 11.39
#